data_AF-A0ABD1XXU6-F1
#
_entry.id   AF-A0ABD1XXU6-F1
#
_cell.length_a   1.000
_cell.length_b   1.000
_cell.length_c   1.000
_cell.angle_alpha   90.00
_cell.angle_beta   90.00
_cell.angle_gamma   90.00
#
_symmetry.space_group_name_H-M   'P 1'
#
loop_
_entity.id
_entity.type
_entity.pdbx_description
1 polymer ?
#
loop_
_entity_poly.entity_id
_entity_poly.type
_entity_poly.pdbx_seq_one_letter_code
_entity_poly.pdbx_strand_id
1 'polypeptide(L)'
;MPYPKLSLGRVAVEEQTSVCNRSTHLTDIIEGKFQGMKWMISKSSEVDDHLFAAKGRQFHKEQMENIKYLQSLQKHDKPWLSPPEAPLTRKDFVPNSFKWSKHLPKVSASTPEDTDTVIISKDDMQKIQASGCSSAFQCISSMPGLYDKERSVILTDEQRLAMKKERDAERDKIHAVANQRKAMMLKMEAERKKKSGRLTDAEILKRQNDDRAKAAAVKQMEESLDDAKLMNSMMNYARCVTIRDGQLHEKGDKERWEHQDAMRWHHIMEIDRLQKIKEHDTAEAKKKYFRYEGAAVIRKQMAENDSMRKINEEIKEQEGRRIRRESERMLKEDSDAAEAKRVAGRKLLLEILKANDDAQEARIKAKEYEKEEEARRQIYVHEKEKREQAYSEAQDKIKKEREMETARLRAMQERAQDKQAVIDGLRALRVQEEHEREWREKERAEAERVRLMHEGLARAREEQKIYKLKLLADQAQEEQISYYRIAQSQKAALIEARRQAQLAHEAAVQNKNAVLTQIKKNEDRKVRELQEKFEEGERLKQKLRVEKLRLEEIKQRKLEELQKEGVPPKYQVELIHHKVAIH
;
A
#
# COMPACT_ATOMS: atom_id res chain seq x y z
N MET A 1 17.91 -97.26 -25.44
CA MET A 1 18.82 -98.43 -25.30
C MET A 1 20.06 -98.17 -26.15
N PRO A 2 21.29 -98.58 -25.76
CA PRO A 2 21.70 -99.24 -24.52
C PRO A 2 22.85 -98.53 -23.78
N TYR A 3 23.00 -98.91 -22.50
CA TYR A 3 24.20 -98.79 -21.66
C TYR A 3 25.37 -99.65 -22.21
N PRO A 4 26.60 -99.48 -21.69
CA PRO A 4 27.08 -100.33 -20.58
C PRO A 4 27.82 -99.48 -19.50
N LYS A 5 27.75 -99.62 -18.17
CA LYS A 5 27.70 -100.71 -17.17
C LYS A 5 28.94 -101.60 -17.07
N LEU A 6 29.47 -101.63 -15.83
CA LEU A 6 30.37 -102.58 -15.13
C LEU A 6 31.88 -102.29 -15.26
N SER A 7 32.73 -102.41 -14.23
CA SER A 7 32.57 -102.92 -12.85
C SER A 7 33.84 -102.70 -12.01
N LEU A 8 33.61 -102.52 -10.69
CA LEU A 8 34.33 -103.07 -9.53
C LEU A 8 35.86 -102.92 -9.37
N GLY A 9 36.22 -102.31 -8.23
CA GLY A 9 37.50 -102.49 -7.55
C GLY A 9 37.40 -101.95 -6.12
N ARG A 10 36.83 -102.73 -5.21
CA ARG A 10 36.79 -102.47 -3.77
C ARG A 10 38.01 -103.16 -3.15
N VAL A 11 38.92 -102.40 -2.55
CA VAL A 11 39.93 -102.91 -1.61
C VAL A 11 39.78 -102.11 -0.33
N ALA A 12 39.48 -102.82 0.74
CA ALA A 12 39.48 -102.31 2.11
C ALA A 12 40.91 -102.25 2.62
N VAL A 13 41.26 -101.17 3.32
CA VAL A 13 42.34 -101.14 4.31
C VAL A 13 41.78 -100.43 5.53
N GLU A 14 41.66 -101.20 6.60
CA GLU A 14 41.49 -100.73 7.98
C GLU A 14 42.65 -99.81 8.34
N GLU A 15 42.42 -98.72 9.07
CA GLU A 15 43.15 -98.44 10.33
C GLU A 15 42.81 -97.06 10.92
N GLN A 16 42.50 -97.13 12.22
CA GLN A 16 42.86 -96.18 13.28
C GLN A 16 42.14 -94.81 13.35
N THR A 17 41.07 -94.85 14.15
CA THR A 17 40.64 -93.78 15.04
C THR A 17 41.75 -93.35 16.00
N SER A 18 42.39 -92.20 15.76
CA SER A 18 42.85 -91.28 16.83
C SER A 18 43.40 -89.98 16.25
N VAL A 19 42.58 -88.93 16.13
CA VAL A 19 43.07 -87.56 16.33
C VAL A 19 42.01 -86.75 17.06
N CYS A 20 42.46 -86.25 18.19
CA CYS A 20 41.77 -85.54 19.24
C CYS A 20 41.59 -84.06 18.88
N ASN A 21 40.40 -83.51 19.14
CA ASN A 21 40.15 -82.19 19.76
C ASN A 21 41.11 -81.02 19.43
N ARG A 22 41.20 -80.58 18.17
CA ARG A 22 41.73 -79.24 17.83
C ARG A 22 40.89 -78.40 16.88
N SER A 23 39.85 -78.94 16.24
CA SER A 23 39.01 -78.17 15.32
C SER A 23 37.82 -77.46 15.97
N THR A 24 37.37 -77.91 17.15
CA THR A 24 36.23 -77.29 17.87
C THR A 24 36.61 -75.99 18.57
N HIS A 25 37.86 -75.86 19.03
CA HIS A 25 38.31 -74.65 19.74
C HIS A 25 38.51 -73.43 18.82
N LEU A 26 38.80 -73.65 17.52
CA LEU A 26 38.97 -72.59 16.54
C LEU A 26 37.63 -72.08 16.00
N THR A 27 36.63 -72.95 15.86
CA THR A 27 35.26 -72.53 15.52
C THR A 27 34.62 -71.75 16.66
N ASP A 28 34.81 -72.16 17.92
CA ASP A 28 34.25 -71.46 19.09
C ASP A 28 34.90 -70.08 19.33
N ILE A 29 36.20 -69.93 19.02
CA ILE A 29 36.90 -68.63 19.11
C ILE A 29 36.46 -67.68 17.99
N ILE A 30 36.21 -68.19 16.78
CA ILE A 30 35.72 -67.38 15.66
C ILE A 30 34.26 -66.99 15.86
N GLU A 31 33.41 -67.91 16.33
CA GLU A 31 32.01 -67.63 16.69
C GLU A 31 31.90 -66.68 17.89
N GLY A 32 32.73 -66.83 18.92
CA GLY A 32 32.79 -65.91 20.06
C GLY A 32 33.27 -64.50 19.68
N LYS A 33 34.24 -64.38 18.75
CA LYS A 33 34.65 -63.07 18.20
C LYS A 33 33.58 -62.44 17.31
N PHE A 34 32.88 -63.24 16.51
CA PHE A 34 31.75 -62.76 15.69
C PHE A 34 30.56 -62.33 16.55
N GLN A 35 30.23 -63.06 17.61
CA GLN A 35 29.20 -62.69 18.58
C GLN A 35 29.60 -61.47 19.41
N GLY A 36 30.88 -61.33 19.78
CA GLY A 36 31.41 -60.13 20.43
C GLY A 36 31.32 -58.89 19.55
N MET A 37 31.69 -58.97 18.26
CA MET A 37 31.51 -57.88 17.29
C MET A 37 30.03 -57.59 17.03
N LYS A 38 29.17 -58.61 16.93
CA LYS A 38 27.73 -58.43 16.73
C LYS A 38 27.05 -57.80 17.94
N TRP A 39 27.47 -58.15 19.16
CA TRP A 39 27.02 -57.52 20.40
C TRP A 39 27.51 -56.08 20.51
N MET A 40 28.76 -55.79 20.13
CA MET A 40 29.32 -54.43 20.16
C MET A 40 28.64 -53.52 19.13
N ILE A 41 28.39 -54.02 17.91
CA ILE A 41 27.65 -53.31 16.85
C ILE A 41 26.19 -53.07 17.26
N SER A 42 25.51 -54.07 17.85
CA SER A 42 24.14 -53.94 18.36
C SER A 42 24.05 -52.94 19.50
N LYS A 43 25.06 -52.90 20.39
CA LYS A 43 25.09 -51.96 21.53
C LYS A 43 25.45 -50.55 21.09
N SER A 44 26.29 -50.38 20.06
CA SER A 44 26.54 -49.08 19.44
C SER A 44 25.32 -48.58 18.66
N SER A 45 24.62 -49.46 17.93
CA SER A 45 23.39 -49.06 17.22
C SER A 45 22.25 -48.73 18.19
N GLU A 46 22.12 -49.44 19.31
CA GLU A 46 21.17 -49.10 20.37
C GLU A 46 21.51 -47.74 21.02
N VAL A 47 22.78 -47.45 21.29
CA VAL A 47 23.21 -46.16 21.85
C VAL A 47 22.97 -45.02 20.85
N ASP A 48 23.24 -45.24 19.56
CA ASP A 48 22.98 -44.26 18.49
C ASP A 48 21.48 -44.05 18.24
N ASP A 49 20.67 -45.12 18.30
CA ASP A 49 19.21 -45.04 18.21
C ASP A 49 18.60 -44.34 19.43
N HIS A 50 19.13 -44.57 20.63
CA HIS A 50 18.71 -43.84 21.83
C HIS A 50 19.11 -42.36 21.78
N LEU A 51 20.28 -42.04 21.24
CA LEU A 51 20.75 -40.65 21.06
C LEU A 51 19.95 -39.93 19.97
N PHE A 52 19.63 -40.62 18.87
CA PHE A 52 18.76 -40.12 17.80
C PHE A 52 17.33 -39.93 18.29
N ALA A 53 16.79 -40.88 19.07
CA ALA A 53 15.49 -40.74 19.71
C ALA A 53 15.48 -39.63 20.78
N ALA A 54 16.57 -39.42 21.52
CA ALA A 54 16.69 -38.33 22.49
C ALA A 54 16.74 -36.96 21.81
N LYS A 55 17.53 -36.82 20.74
CA LYS A 55 17.55 -35.60 19.90
C LYS A 55 16.23 -35.38 19.18
N GLY A 56 15.58 -36.43 18.69
CA GLY A 56 14.24 -36.37 18.10
C GLY A 56 13.18 -35.93 19.11
N ARG A 57 13.26 -36.41 20.36
CA ARG A 57 12.39 -35.94 21.46
C ARG A 57 12.68 -34.50 21.88
N GLN A 58 13.94 -34.07 21.89
CA GLN A 58 14.31 -32.67 22.13
C GLN A 58 13.79 -31.76 21.02
N PHE A 59 14.03 -32.11 19.76
CA PHE A 59 13.51 -31.38 18.61
C PHE A 59 11.98 -31.33 18.64
N HIS A 60 11.30 -32.44 18.95
CA HIS A 60 9.84 -32.44 19.08
C HIS A 60 9.35 -31.58 20.27
N LYS A 61 10.05 -31.57 21.40
CA LYS A 61 9.73 -30.68 22.54
C LYS A 61 9.92 -29.21 22.17
N GLU A 62 11.01 -28.85 21.49
CA GLU A 62 11.26 -27.49 21.01
C GLU A 62 10.22 -27.05 19.99
N GLN A 63 9.83 -27.93 19.06
CA GLN A 63 8.73 -27.64 18.12
C GLN A 63 7.39 -27.49 18.84
N MET A 64 7.11 -28.31 19.86
CA MET A 64 5.88 -28.19 20.66
C MET A 64 5.88 -26.95 21.57
N GLU A 65 7.04 -26.50 22.05
CA GLU A 65 7.18 -25.23 22.77
C GLU A 65 7.02 -24.05 21.82
N ASN A 66 7.56 -24.10 20.60
CA ASN A 66 7.31 -23.11 19.55
C ASN A 66 5.84 -23.08 19.14
N ILE A 67 5.18 -24.23 19.00
CA ILE A 67 3.74 -24.31 18.70
C ILE A 67 2.93 -23.77 19.87
N LYS A 68 3.29 -24.08 21.12
CA LYS A 68 2.64 -23.49 22.31
C LYS A 68 2.88 -22.00 22.41
N TYR A 69 4.05 -21.51 22.04
CA TYR A 69 4.37 -20.09 21.99
C TYR A 69 3.55 -19.37 20.90
N LEU A 70 3.47 -19.94 19.70
CA LEU A 70 2.63 -19.45 18.60
C LEU A 70 1.13 -19.50 18.95
N GLN A 71 0.67 -20.54 19.63
CA GLN A 71 -0.70 -20.64 20.16
C GLN A 71 -0.95 -19.68 21.33
N SER A 72 0.06 -19.35 22.13
CA SER A 72 -0.05 -18.34 23.21
C SER A 72 -0.14 -16.92 22.64
N LEU A 73 0.55 -16.66 21.53
CA LEU A 73 0.41 -15.42 20.74
C LEU A 73 -0.99 -15.32 20.10
N GLN A 74 -1.61 -16.46 19.77
CA GLN A 74 -2.96 -16.54 19.23
C GLN A 74 -4.07 -16.49 20.31
N LYS A 75 -3.75 -16.76 21.58
CA LYS A 75 -4.70 -16.74 22.72
C LYS A 75 -4.78 -15.40 23.45
N HIS A 76 -3.96 -14.41 23.08
CA HIS A 76 -4.11 -13.04 23.53
C HIS A 76 -5.02 -12.22 22.58
N ASP A 77 -6.19 -12.76 22.26
CA ASP A 77 -7.35 -11.95 21.89
C ASP A 77 -7.89 -11.30 23.17
N LYS A 78 -7.42 -10.09 23.46
CA LYS A 78 -8.17 -9.19 24.34
C LYS A 78 -9.42 -8.74 23.56
N PRO A 79 -10.63 -8.86 24.13
CA PRO A 79 -11.82 -8.31 23.52
C PRO A 79 -11.70 -6.77 23.57
N TRP A 80 -12.29 -6.10 22.57
CA TRP A 80 -12.33 -4.64 22.36
C TRP A 80 -11.20 -4.05 21.50
N LEU A 81 -11.28 -4.33 20.19
CA LEU A 81 -11.40 -3.29 19.17
C LEU A 81 -12.27 -3.89 18.06
N SER A 82 -13.38 -3.24 17.73
CA SER A 82 -14.22 -3.61 16.58
C SER A 82 -13.37 -3.69 15.30
N PRO A 83 -13.75 -4.53 14.32
CA PRO A 83 -12.97 -4.70 13.09
C PRO A 83 -12.75 -3.35 12.38
N PRO A 84 -11.54 -3.05 11.87
CA PRO A 84 -11.35 -1.89 11.01
C PRO A 84 -12.20 -2.08 9.76
N GLU A 85 -13.07 -1.12 9.49
CA GLU A 85 -13.88 -1.07 8.26
C GLU A 85 -12.99 -1.24 7.02
N ALA A 86 -13.53 -1.92 6.02
CA ALA A 86 -12.84 -2.19 4.76
C ALA A 86 -12.30 -0.88 4.14
N PRO A 87 -11.13 -0.90 3.47
CA PRO A 87 -10.61 0.30 2.82
C PRO A 87 -11.64 0.78 1.80
N LEU A 88 -12.10 2.03 2.00
CA LEU A 88 -13.02 2.73 1.13
C LEU A 88 -12.56 2.55 -0.33
N THR A 89 -13.39 1.87 -1.11
CA THR A 89 -13.25 1.85 -2.57
C THR A 89 -13.31 3.29 -3.08
N ARG A 90 -12.50 3.57 -4.10
CA ARG A 90 -12.35 4.84 -4.84
C ARG A 90 -13.68 5.32 -5.49
N LYS A 91 -14.69 5.62 -4.69
CA LYS A 91 -15.95 6.26 -5.08
C LYS A 91 -16.36 7.43 -4.17
N ASP A 92 -15.65 7.68 -3.07
CA ASP A 92 -15.94 8.82 -2.18
C ASP A 92 -14.89 9.94 -2.23
N PHE A 93 -14.03 9.96 -3.26
CA PHE A 93 -13.14 11.09 -3.51
C PHE A 93 -13.77 12.05 -4.51
N VAL A 94 -14.59 12.99 -4.02
CA VAL A 94 -14.99 14.17 -4.79
C VAL A 94 -13.81 15.14 -4.79
N PRO A 95 -13.19 15.46 -5.95
CA PRO A 95 -12.15 16.47 -5.99
C PRO A 95 -12.77 17.82 -5.64
N ASN A 96 -12.15 18.53 -4.69
CA ASN A 96 -12.40 19.94 -4.46
C ASN A 96 -12.01 20.71 -5.73
N SER A 97 -13.00 20.97 -6.59
CA SER A 97 -12.82 21.71 -7.82
C SER A 97 -12.61 23.18 -7.51
N PHE A 98 -11.40 23.62 -7.85
CA PHE A 98 -10.96 24.98 -8.08
C PHE A 98 -12.06 26.01 -8.36
N LYS A 99 -11.95 27.11 -7.61
CA LYS A 99 -12.60 28.40 -7.81
C LYS A 99 -12.50 28.84 -9.27
N TRP A 100 -13.65 29.08 -9.90
CA TRP A 100 -13.79 30.03 -10.99
C TRP A 100 -14.66 31.18 -10.51
N SER A 101 -14.06 32.37 -10.49
CA SER A 101 -14.71 33.66 -10.29
C SER A 101 -15.77 33.88 -11.37
N LYS A 102 -17.04 34.02 -10.95
CA LYS A 102 -18.08 34.64 -11.79
C LYS A 102 -18.31 36.07 -11.31
N HIS A 103 -17.95 37.00 -12.18
CA HIS A 103 -18.47 38.35 -12.20
C HIS A 103 -20.00 38.30 -12.20
N LEU A 104 -20.63 39.03 -11.26
CA LEU A 104 -22.05 39.35 -11.33
C LEU A 104 -22.27 40.52 -12.29
N PRO A 105 -23.27 40.46 -13.18
CA PRO A 105 -23.63 41.58 -14.05
C PRO A 105 -24.46 42.62 -13.29
N LYS A 106 -24.16 43.90 -13.54
CA LYS A 106 -25.07 45.02 -13.32
C LYS A 106 -26.21 44.93 -14.33
N VAL A 107 -27.45 44.81 -13.90
CA VAL A 107 -28.61 45.25 -14.69
C VAL A 107 -29.65 45.86 -13.77
N SER A 108 -30.02 47.08 -14.13
CA SER A 108 -31.13 47.90 -13.68
C SER A 108 -32.50 47.28 -14.01
N ALA A 109 -33.46 47.36 -13.09
CA ALA A 109 -34.86 47.64 -13.44
C ALA A 109 -35.68 47.94 -12.18
N SER A 110 -36.35 49.08 -12.25
CA SER A 110 -37.44 49.59 -11.42
C SER A 110 -38.64 48.64 -11.32
N THR A 111 -39.39 48.73 -10.22
CA THR A 111 -40.87 48.80 -10.17
C THR A 111 -41.32 49.25 -8.77
N PRO A 112 -42.54 49.78 -8.62
CA PRO A 112 -42.86 50.92 -7.75
C PRO A 112 -43.76 50.58 -6.54
N GLU A 113 -43.74 51.51 -5.56
CA GLU A 113 -44.84 52.04 -4.71
C GLU A 113 -45.69 51.02 -3.88
N ASP A 114 -45.99 51.21 -2.59
CA ASP A 114 -46.61 52.40 -1.98
C ASP A 114 -46.47 52.50 -0.44
N THR A 115 -46.47 53.77 0.00
CA THR A 115 -46.93 54.41 1.27
C THR A 115 -46.85 53.71 2.63
N ASP A 116 -46.24 54.37 3.63
CA ASP A 116 -47.06 55.14 4.58
C ASP A 116 -46.28 56.15 5.46
N THR A 117 -46.75 57.39 5.38
CA THR A 117 -46.97 58.39 6.44
C THR A 117 -46.09 58.39 7.71
N VAL A 118 -45.23 59.41 7.83
CA VAL A 118 -44.70 59.89 9.12
C VAL A 118 -45.36 61.24 9.45
N ILE A 119 -46.16 61.20 10.51
CA ILE A 119 -46.72 62.35 11.21
C ILE A 119 -45.60 63.02 12.00
N ILE A 120 -45.34 64.31 11.75
CA ILE A 120 -44.60 65.16 12.69
C ILE A 120 -45.49 66.35 13.07
N SER A 121 -45.49 66.59 14.37
CA SER A 121 -46.36 67.48 15.13
C SER A 121 -46.14 68.96 14.84
N LYS A 122 -47.23 69.69 15.13
CA LYS A 122 -47.36 71.13 15.30
C LYS A 122 -46.69 71.56 16.61
N ASP A 123 -45.74 72.50 16.52
CA ASP A 123 -45.56 73.68 17.38
C ASP A 123 -44.10 74.16 17.32
N ASP A 124 -43.87 75.32 16.69
CA ASP A 124 -42.93 76.31 17.21
C ASP A 124 -43.14 77.70 16.58
N MET A 125 -43.37 78.65 17.48
CA MET A 125 -43.13 80.10 17.44
C MET A 125 -44.06 81.08 16.68
N GLN A 126 -44.76 81.83 17.54
CA GLN A 126 -45.37 83.15 17.33
C GLN A 126 -44.35 84.26 16.99
N LYS A 127 -44.92 85.44 16.64
CA LYS A 127 -44.40 86.83 16.80
C LYS A 127 -43.38 87.25 15.72
N ILE A 128 -43.73 88.13 14.79
CA ILE A 128 -43.77 89.63 14.85
C ILE A 128 -43.91 90.03 13.35
N GLN A 129 -44.67 91.00 12.85
CA GLN A 129 -44.85 92.40 13.24
C GLN A 129 -46.07 92.93 12.47
N ALA A 130 -47.02 93.53 13.19
CA ALA A 130 -47.91 94.53 12.62
C ALA A 130 -47.14 95.85 12.58
N SER A 131 -46.99 96.43 11.39
CA SER A 131 -46.51 97.80 11.19
C SER A 131 -47.07 98.31 9.88
N GLY A 132 -47.98 99.28 9.92
CA GLY A 132 -48.59 99.81 8.71
C GLY A 132 -49.73 100.78 8.92
N CYS A 133 -49.43 101.90 9.58
CA CYS A 133 -50.09 103.20 9.46
C CYS A 133 -51.58 103.34 9.78
N SER A 134 -51.83 103.63 11.05
CA SER A 134 -52.79 104.65 11.47
C SER A 134 -52.19 106.06 11.32
N SER A 135 -52.76 106.88 10.43
CA SER A 135 -52.95 108.35 10.52
C SER A 135 -53.41 108.79 9.12
N ALA A 136 -54.37 109.68 8.90
CA ALA A 136 -55.12 110.59 9.74
C ALA A 136 -56.45 110.83 9.01
N PHE A 137 -57.55 110.99 9.73
CA PHE A 137 -58.38 112.18 9.55
C PHE A 137 -59.35 112.30 10.72
N GLN A 138 -59.11 113.35 11.49
CA GLN A 138 -59.90 113.83 12.59
C GLN A 138 -60.37 115.22 12.14
N CYS A 139 -61.68 115.45 12.15
CA CYS A 139 -62.40 116.74 12.18
C CYS A 139 -63.89 116.33 12.29
N ILE A 140 -64.64 116.49 13.38
CA ILE A 140 -64.85 117.63 14.29
C ILE A 140 -65.20 118.91 13.54
N SER A 141 -66.50 119.10 13.25
CA SER A 141 -67.39 120.12 13.83
C SER A 141 -68.70 120.07 13.01
N SER A 142 -69.90 119.82 13.54
CA SER A 142 -70.71 120.55 14.52
C SER A 142 -70.96 122.03 14.19
N MET A 143 -72.15 122.25 13.59
CA MET A 143 -72.96 123.49 13.55
C MET A 143 -72.44 124.64 12.66
N PRO A 144 -73.32 125.53 12.13
CA PRO A 144 -74.67 125.83 12.60
C PRO A 144 -75.78 125.79 11.54
N GLY A 145 -76.99 125.44 12.00
CA GLY A 145 -78.19 125.98 11.40
C GLY A 145 -78.21 127.50 11.63
N LEU A 146 -78.20 128.26 10.54
CA LEU A 146 -78.55 129.68 10.55
C LEU A 146 -79.78 129.84 9.66
N TYR A 147 -80.92 129.98 10.33
CA TYR A 147 -82.06 130.70 9.80
C TYR A 147 -81.65 132.17 9.70
N ASP A 148 -81.68 132.74 8.51
CA ASP A 148 -82.11 134.14 8.27
C ASP A 148 -82.34 134.27 6.76
N LYS A 149 -83.60 134.28 6.34
CA LYS A 149 -84.41 135.49 6.13
C LYS A 149 -83.89 136.37 5.00
N GLU A 150 -84.01 135.87 3.77
CA GLU A 150 -84.24 136.75 2.62
C GLU A 150 -85.36 136.18 1.76
N ARG A 151 -86.50 136.89 1.84
CA ARG A 151 -87.53 137.10 0.81
C ARG A 151 -87.89 135.88 -0.06
N SER A 152 -89.01 135.27 0.30
CA SER A 152 -89.71 134.25 -0.49
C SER A 152 -89.90 134.65 -1.95
N VAL A 153 -89.13 134.04 -2.84
CA VAL A 153 -89.45 133.89 -4.27
C VAL A 153 -89.81 132.42 -4.46
N ILE A 154 -91.07 132.13 -4.73
CA ILE A 154 -91.54 130.76 -4.99
C ILE A 154 -91.05 130.35 -6.39
N LEU A 155 -89.93 129.62 -6.45
CA LEU A 155 -89.43 128.97 -7.67
C LEU A 155 -90.22 127.67 -7.92
N THR A 156 -90.66 127.44 -9.15
CA THR A 156 -91.38 126.23 -9.55
C THR A 156 -90.46 125.00 -9.53
N ASP A 157 -91.02 123.79 -9.33
CA ASP A 157 -90.23 122.55 -9.25
C ASP A 157 -89.43 122.26 -10.53
N GLU A 158 -89.93 122.72 -11.68
CA GLU A 158 -89.21 122.65 -12.95
C GLU A 158 -87.93 123.51 -12.94
N GLN A 159 -87.97 124.70 -12.32
CA GLN A 159 -86.80 125.57 -12.17
C GLN A 159 -85.77 125.00 -11.18
N ARG A 160 -86.21 124.27 -10.14
CA ARG A 160 -85.31 123.54 -9.22
C ARG A 160 -84.62 122.36 -9.91
N LEU A 161 -85.33 121.60 -10.73
CA LEU A 161 -84.78 120.49 -11.51
C LEU A 161 -83.80 120.98 -12.58
N ALA A 162 -84.11 122.10 -13.24
CA ALA A 162 -83.20 122.74 -14.19
C ALA A 162 -81.89 123.16 -13.50
N MET A 163 -81.98 123.90 -12.39
CA MET A 163 -80.82 124.34 -11.61
C MET A 163 -79.99 123.16 -11.07
N LYS A 164 -80.65 122.06 -10.67
CA LYS A 164 -79.95 120.84 -10.20
C LYS A 164 -79.26 120.11 -11.35
N LYS A 165 -79.91 119.94 -12.50
CA LYS A 165 -79.32 119.36 -13.71
C LYS A 165 -78.14 120.19 -14.21
N GLU A 166 -78.24 121.51 -14.12
CA GLU A 166 -77.16 122.41 -14.51
C GLU A 166 -75.97 122.30 -13.54
N ARG A 167 -76.21 122.28 -12.22
CA ARG A 167 -75.19 121.98 -11.20
C ARG A 167 -74.52 120.62 -11.38
N ASP A 168 -75.31 119.58 -11.66
CA ASP A 168 -74.79 118.22 -11.87
C ASP A 168 -74.00 118.15 -13.18
N ALA A 169 -74.47 118.78 -14.26
CA ALA A 169 -73.75 118.87 -15.53
C ALA A 169 -72.44 119.68 -15.41
N GLU A 170 -72.43 120.74 -14.60
CA GLU A 170 -71.23 121.52 -14.33
C GLU A 170 -70.24 120.75 -13.45
N ARG A 171 -70.74 120.01 -12.44
CA ARG A 171 -69.94 119.07 -11.65
C ARG A 171 -69.35 117.95 -12.52
N ASP A 172 -70.12 117.43 -13.47
CA ASP A 172 -69.65 116.40 -14.41
C ASP A 172 -68.62 116.94 -15.41
N LYS A 173 -68.76 118.21 -15.86
CA LYS A 173 -67.73 118.90 -16.66
C LYS A 173 -66.44 119.09 -15.88
N ILE A 174 -66.52 119.52 -14.62
CA ILE A 174 -65.36 119.70 -13.74
C ILE A 174 -64.68 118.34 -13.44
N HIS A 175 -65.44 117.25 -13.29
CA HIS A 175 -64.91 115.93 -12.96
C HIS A 175 -64.66 115.00 -14.15
N ALA A 176 -64.88 115.42 -15.39
CA ALA A 176 -64.69 114.58 -16.58
C ALA A 176 -63.26 114.01 -16.68
N VAL A 177 -62.23 114.83 -16.43
CA VAL A 177 -60.83 114.42 -16.45
C VAL A 177 -60.50 113.45 -15.31
N ALA A 178 -61.09 113.63 -14.13
CA ALA A 178 -60.90 112.74 -12.98
C ALA A 178 -61.57 111.37 -13.21
N ASN A 179 -62.75 111.34 -13.83
CA ASN A 179 -63.46 110.10 -14.15
C ASN A 179 -62.74 109.28 -15.22
N GLN A 180 -62.13 109.93 -16.22
CA GLN A 180 -61.28 109.24 -17.21
C GLN A 180 -60.05 108.60 -16.55
N ARG A 181 -59.38 109.29 -15.62
CA ARG A 181 -58.25 108.73 -14.85
C ARG A 181 -58.67 107.53 -13.99
N LYS A 182 -59.84 107.60 -13.33
CA LYS A 182 -60.40 106.46 -12.57
C LYS A 182 -60.70 105.26 -13.47
N ALA A 183 -61.30 105.48 -14.64
CA ALA A 183 -61.59 104.42 -15.61
C ALA A 183 -60.31 103.76 -16.15
N MET A 184 -59.24 104.54 -16.38
CA MET A 184 -57.94 104.01 -16.80
C MET A 184 -57.26 103.19 -15.69
N MET A 185 -57.34 103.66 -14.43
CA MET A 185 -56.83 102.91 -13.27
C MET A 185 -57.57 101.58 -13.09
N LEU A 186 -58.90 101.55 -13.23
CA LEU A 186 -59.70 100.32 -13.19
C LEU A 186 -59.31 99.33 -14.29
N LYS A 187 -59.03 99.80 -15.51
CA LYS A 187 -58.52 98.94 -16.59
C LYS A 187 -57.13 98.38 -16.28
N MET A 188 -56.21 99.21 -15.79
CA MET A 188 -54.87 98.75 -15.38
C MET A 188 -54.92 97.76 -14.21
N GLU A 189 -55.86 97.92 -13.28
CA GLU A 189 -56.05 97.01 -12.14
C GLU A 189 -56.63 95.65 -12.57
N ALA A 190 -57.57 95.65 -13.53
CA ALA A 190 -58.08 94.44 -14.16
C ALA A 190 -56.98 93.68 -14.93
N GLU A 191 -56.09 94.40 -15.61
CA GLU A 191 -54.93 93.81 -16.29
C GLU A 191 -53.88 93.27 -15.30
N ARG A 192 -53.65 93.95 -14.16
CA ARG A 192 -52.80 93.42 -13.08
C ARG A 192 -53.37 92.13 -12.50
N LYS A 193 -54.68 92.05 -12.24
CA LYS A 193 -55.32 90.80 -11.75
C LYS A 193 -55.19 89.65 -12.75
N LYS A 194 -55.29 89.90 -14.04
CA LYS A 194 -55.03 88.88 -15.08
C LYS A 194 -53.58 88.40 -15.09
N LYS A 195 -52.62 89.31 -14.83
CA LYS A 195 -51.18 88.98 -14.80
C LYS A 195 -50.72 88.34 -13.47
N SER A 196 -51.36 88.67 -12.34
CA SER A 196 -51.05 88.04 -11.03
C SER A 196 -51.77 86.72 -10.80
N GLY A 197 -52.47 86.18 -11.80
CA GLY A 197 -53.12 84.86 -11.77
C GLY A 197 -52.24 83.71 -12.28
N ARG A 198 -50.93 83.91 -12.51
CA ARG A 198 -50.00 82.80 -12.79
C ARG A 198 -49.78 82.03 -11.50
N LEU A 199 -50.27 80.79 -11.45
CA LEU A 199 -50.01 79.84 -10.37
C LEU A 199 -48.51 79.75 -10.08
N THR A 200 -48.16 79.70 -8.81
CA THR A 200 -46.79 79.56 -8.32
C THR A 200 -46.30 78.13 -8.61
N ASP A 201 -44.99 77.92 -8.83
CA ASP A 201 -44.44 76.58 -9.15
C ASP A 201 -44.80 75.52 -8.09
N ALA A 202 -44.91 75.91 -6.82
CA ALA A 202 -45.38 75.06 -5.74
C ALA A 202 -46.86 74.66 -5.88
N GLU A 203 -47.71 75.55 -6.38
CA GLU A 203 -49.13 75.30 -6.63
C GLU A 203 -49.32 74.41 -7.87
N ILE A 204 -48.44 74.54 -8.87
CA ILE A 204 -48.41 73.66 -10.04
C ILE A 204 -48.03 72.23 -9.62
N LEU A 205 -46.98 72.06 -8.82
CA LEU A 205 -46.58 70.74 -8.30
C LEU A 205 -47.65 70.12 -7.41
N LYS A 206 -48.30 70.93 -6.56
CA LYS A 206 -49.41 70.45 -5.73
C LYS A 206 -50.57 69.97 -6.60
N ARG A 207 -50.94 70.74 -7.63
CA ARG A 207 -51.99 70.35 -8.57
C ARG A 207 -51.63 69.09 -9.35
N GLN A 208 -50.39 68.93 -9.80
CA GLN A 208 -49.92 67.71 -10.46
C GLN A 208 -49.97 66.49 -9.53
N ASN A 209 -49.59 66.66 -8.27
CA ASN A 209 -49.68 65.59 -7.28
C ASN A 209 -51.14 65.25 -6.96
N ASP A 210 -52.00 66.24 -6.80
CA ASP A 210 -53.44 66.05 -6.59
C ASP A 210 -54.07 65.34 -7.81
N ASP A 211 -53.66 65.70 -9.03
CA ASP A 211 -54.16 65.08 -10.26
C ASP A 211 -53.63 63.65 -10.42
N ARG A 212 -52.38 63.35 -10.04
CA ARG A 212 -51.85 61.99 -9.95
C ARG A 212 -52.59 61.16 -8.90
N ALA A 213 -52.84 61.72 -7.73
CA ALA A 213 -53.57 61.05 -6.66
C ALA A 213 -55.02 60.76 -7.07
N LYS A 214 -55.68 61.70 -7.75
CA LYS A 214 -57.01 61.48 -8.34
C LYS A 214 -56.98 60.41 -9.43
N ALA A 215 -56.00 60.44 -10.32
CA ALA A 215 -55.86 59.43 -11.37
C ALA A 215 -55.60 58.03 -10.78
N ALA A 216 -54.74 57.91 -9.76
CA ALA A 216 -54.50 56.67 -9.05
C ALA A 216 -55.74 56.17 -8.31
N ALA A 217 -56.50 57.07 -7.65
CA ALA A 217 -57.75 56.73 -6.99
C ALA A 217 -58.81 56.23 -7.99
N VAL A 218 -58.96 56.90 -9.14
CA VAL A 218 -59.85 56.46 -10.22
C VAL A 218 -59.42 55.09 -10.74
N LYS A 219 -58.13 54.89 -11.00
CA LYS A 219 -57.59 53.59 -11.43
C LYS A 219 -57.85 52.49 -10.40
N GLN A 220 -57.69 52.77 -9.11
CA GLN A 220 -57.97 51.82 -8.04
C GLN A 220 -59.47 51.46 -8.00
N MET A 221 -60.36 52.43 -8.22
CA MET A 221 -61.79 52.18 -8.33
C MET A 221 -62.12 51.31 -9.54
N GLU A 222 -61.49 51.56 -10.69
CA GLU A 222 -61.64 50.74 -11.91
C GLU A 222 -61.12 49.31 -11.69
N GLU A 223 -59.96 49.13 -11.06
CA GLU A 223 -59.39 47.82 -10.71
C GLU A 223 -60.23 47.06 -9.67
N SER A 224 -61.02 47.78 -8.87
CA SER A 224 -61.92 47.19 -7.87
C SER A 224 -63.20 46.61 -8.46
N LEU A 225 -63.53 46.90 -9.73
CA LEU A 225 -64.66 46.33 -10.44
C LEU A 225 -64.46 44.83 -10.68
N ASP A 226 -65.54 44.04 -10.60
CA ASP A 226 -65.42 42.57 -10.63
C ASP A 226 -64.94 42.03 -11.99
N ASP A 227 -65.34 42.66 -13.10
CA ASP A 227 -64.82 42.30 -14.43
C ASP A 227 -63.32 42.61 -14.56
N ALA A 228 -62.85 43.72 -13.96
CA ALA A 228 -61.42 44.06 -13.93
C ALA A 228 -60.62 43.03 -13.11
N LYS A 229 -61.17 42.55 -11.98
CA LYS A 229 -60.56 41.44 -11.21
C LYS A 229 -60.53 40.15 -12.00
N LEU A 230 -61.59 39.82 -12.76
CA LEU A 230 -61.63 38.65 -13.62
C LEU A 230 -60.59 38.73 -14.74
N MET A 231 -60.47 39.90 -15.39
CA MET A 231 -59.42 40.16 -16.39
C MET A 231 -58.02 40.05 -15.80
N ASN A 232 -57.80 40.58 -14.59
CA ASN A 232 -56.53 40.43 -13.87
C ASN A 232 -56.21 38.97 -13.54
N SER A 233 -57.22 38.15 -13.19
CA SER A 233 -57.06 36.71 -12.98
C SER A 233 -56.64 35.99 -14.27
N MET A 234 -57.30 36.28 -15.40
CA MET A 234 -56.94 35.72 -16.70
C MET A 234 -55.53 36.15 -17.14
N MET A 235 -55.15 37.41 -16.91
CA MET A 235 -53.81 37.91 -17.20
C MET A 235 -52.74 37.19 -16.35
N ASN A 236 -53.00 37.00 -15.05
CA ASN A 236 -52.08 36.29 -14.17
C ASN A 236 -51.95 34.81 -14.55
N TYR A 237 -53.05 34.15 -14.93
CA TYR A 237 -53.01 32.80 -15.46
C TYR A 237 -52.16 32.72 -16.73
N ALA A 238 -52.36 33.63 -17.69
CA ALA A 238 -51.55 33.69 -18.91
C ALA A 238 -50.05 33.86 -18.59
N ARG A 239 -49.69 34.76 -17.66
CA ARG A 239 -48.30 34.92 -17.19
C ARG A 239 -47.74 33.63 -16.59
N CYS A 240 -48.51 32.96 -15.73
CA CYS A 240 -48.09 31.69 -15.11
C CYS A 240 -47.91 30.57 -16.14
N VAL A 241 -48.78 30.47 -17.15
CA VAL A 241 -48.66 29.48 -18.23
C VAL A 241 -47.43 29.73 -19.07
N THR A 242 -47.15 30.98 -19.46
CA THR A 242 -45.93 31.32 -20.20
C THR A 242 -44.65 30.93 -19.44
N ILE A 243 -44.62 31.18 -18.12
CA ILE A 243 -43.49 30.77 -17.28
C ILE A 243 -43.38 29.24 -17.21
N ARG A 244 -44.51 28.54 -17.06
CA ARG A 244 -44.56 27.07 -17.06
C ARG A 244 -44.03 26.48 -18.36
N ASP A 245 -44.40 27.03 -19.51
CA ASP A 245 -43.93 26.57 -20.82
C ASP A 245 -42.42 26.79 -20.97
N GLY A 246 -41.91 27.93 -20.47
CA GLY A 246 -40.47 28.17 -20.34
C GLY A 246 -39.77 27.11 -19.48
N GLN A 247 -40.33 26.80 -18.30
CA GLN A 247 -39.79 25.76 -17.40
C GLN A 247 -39.82 24.36 -18.03
N LEU A 248 -40.86 24.02 -18.80
CA LEU A 248 -40.93 22.75 -19.53
C LEU A 248 -39.85 22.67 -20.62
N HIS A 249 -39.59 23.78 -21.32
CA HIS A 249 -38.51 23.85 -22.29
C HIS A 249 -37.13 23.66 -21.62
N GLU A 250 -36.86 24.40 -20.54
CA GLU A 250 -35.63 24.28 -19.75
C GLU A 250 -35.44 22.86 -19.20
N LYS A 251 -36.51 22.22 -18.73
CA LYS A 251 -36.47 20.82 -18.27
C LYS A 251 -36.08 19.88 -19.41
N GLY A 252 -36.67 20.07 -20.61
CA GLY A 252 -36.32 19.28 -21.78
C GLY A 252 -34.87 19.48 -22.24
N ASP A 253 -34.34 20.71 -22.17
CA ASP A 253 -32.92 20.98 -22.39
C ASP A 253 -32.04 20.27 -21.37
N LYS A 254 -32.40 20.36 -20.09
CA LYS A 254 -31.66 19.69 -19.02
C LYS A 254 -31.60 18.17 -19.24
N GLU A 255 -32.72 17.54 -19.58
CA GLU A 255 -32.77 16.11 -19.89
C GLU A 255 -31.88 15.76 -21.12
N ARG A 256 -31.86 16.61 -22.15
CA ARG A 256 -30.96 16.45 -23.31
C ARG A 256 -29.48 16.55 -22.90
N TRP A 257 -29.12 17.53 -22.07
CA TRP A 257 -27.76 17.71 -21.57
C TRP A 257 -27.32 16.52 -20.70
N GLU A 258 -28.18 16.06 -19.80
CA GLU A 258 -27.94 14.88 -18.96
C GLU A 258 -27.75 13.62 -19.81
N HIS A 259 -28.57 13.43 -20.85
CA HIS A 259 -28.42 12.32 -21.77
C HIS A 259 -27.10 12.38 -22.55
N GLN A 260 -26.72 13.55 -23.07
CA GLN A 260 -25.44 13.73 -23.76
C GLN A 260 -24.26 13.49 -22.82
N ASP A 261 -24.31 13.98 -21.58
CA ASP A 261 -23.24 13.75 -20.62
C ASP A 261 -23.15 12.27 -20.24
N ALA A 262 -24.28 11.59 -20.02
CA ALA A 262 -24.30 10.14 -19.82
C ALA A 262 -23.66 9.39 -21.00
N MET A 263 -23.98 9.78 -22.24
CA MET A 263 -23.33 9.21 -23.43
C MET A 263 -21.83 9.49 -23.44
N ARG A 264 -21.38 10.71 -23.10
CA ARG A 264 -19.95 11.03 -22.99
C ARG A 264 -19.27 10.16 -21.93
N TRP A 265 -19.91 9.95 -20.78
CA TRP A 265 -19.40 9.05 -19.75
C TRP A 265 -19.31 7.60 -20.23
N HIS A 266 -20.33 7.09 -20.93
CA HIS A 266 -20.26 5.75 -21.54
C HIS A 266 -19.07 5.61 -22.49
N HIS A 267 -18.80 6.62 -23.33
CA HIS A 267 -17.63 6.62 -24.21
C HIS A 267 -16.31 6.64 -23.43
N ILE A 268 -16.20 7.47 -22.39
CA ILE A 268 -15.01 7.53 -21.54
C ILE A 268 -14.76 6.19 -20.83
N MET A 269 -15.82 5.57 -20.30
CA MET A 269 -15.72 4.26 -19.65
C MET A 269 -15.33 3.16 -20.65
N GLU A 270 -15.85 3.20 -21.88
CA GLU A 270 -15.48 2.23 -22.91
C GLU A 270 -14.03 2.42 -23.36
N ILE A 271 -13.55 3.66 -23.47
CA ILE A 271 -12.14 3.94 -23.76
C ILE A 271 -11.25 3.37 -22.65
N ASP A 272 -11.58 3.60 -21.37
CA ASP A 272 -10.83 3.05 -20.23
C ASP A 272 -10.84 1.52 -20.23
N ARG A 273 -11.98 0.90 -20.54
CA ARG A 273 -12.11 -0.56 -20.69
C ARG A 273 -11.19 -1.08 -21.79
N LEU A 274 -11.25 -0.48 -22.99
CA LEU A 274 -10.42 -0.87 -24.13
C LEU A 274 -8.93 -0.65 -23.86
N GLN A 275 -8.57 0.42 -23.15
CA GLN A 275 -7.19 0.68 -22.77
C GLN A 275 -6.67 -0.40 -21.81
N LYS A 276 -7.44 -0.78 -20.80
CA LYS A 276 -7.08 -1.87 -19.88
C LYS A 276 -6.94 -3.22 -20.58
N ILE A 277 -7.83 -3.53 -21.53
CA ILE A 277 -7.71 -4.74 -22.36
C ILE A 277 -6.39 -4.70 -23.15
N LYS A 278 -6.08 -3.58 -23.82
CA LYS A 278 -4.80 -3.43 -24.55
C LYS A 278 -3.59 -3.55 -23.63
N GLU A 279 -3.62 -2.97 -22.44
CA GLU A 279 -2.54 -3.10 -21.46
C GLU A 279 -2.33 -4.56 -21.06
N HIS A 280 -3.40 -5.31 -20.82
CA HIS A 280 -3.34 -6.74 -20.54
C HIS A 280 -2.77 -7.53 -21.72
N ASP A 281 -3.27 -7.30 -22.94
CA ASP A 281 -2.81 -7.96 -24.16
C ASP A 281 -1.31 -7.70 -24.41
N THR A 282 -0.85 -6.46 -24.22
CA THR A 282 0.58 -6.13 -24.35
C THR A 282 1.43 -6.81 -23.28
N ALA A 283 0.93 -6.93 -22.05
CA ALA A 283 1.63 -7.64 -20.99
C ALA A 283 1.71 -9.15 -21.27
N GLU A 284 0.64 -9.76 -21.77
CA GLU A 284 0.65 -11.16 -22.21
C GLU A 284 1.56 -11.39 -23.41
N ALA A 285 1.54 -10.50 -24.40
CA ALA A 285 2.44 -10.56 -25.55
C ALA A 285 3.92 -10.51 -25.12
N LYS A 286 4.27 -9.63 -24.18
CA LYS A 286 5.62 -9.57 -23.58
C LYS A 286 5.98 -10.88 -22.87
N LYS A 287 5.09 -11.42 -22.04
CA LYS A 287 5.30 -12.72 -21.37
C LYS A 287 5.51 -13.84 -22.40
N LYS A 288 4.71 -13.86 -23.47
CA LYS A 288 4.83 -14.83 -24.57
C LYS A 288 6.17 -14.69 -25.30
N TYR A 289 6.60 -13.47 -25.59
CA TYR A 289 7.90 -13.17 -26.19
C TYR A 289 9.05 -13.73 -25.32
N PHE A 290 9.07 -13.41 -24.03
CA PHE A 290 10.10 -13.95 -23.12
C PHE A 290 10.07 -15.48 -22.99
N ARG A 291 8.90 -16.11 -23.06
CA ARG A 291 8.80 -17.58 -23.10
C ARG A 291 9.43 -18.16 -24.37
N TYR A 292 9.23 -17.53 -25.53
CA TYR A 292 9.85 -17.99 -26.78
C TYR A 292 11.36 -17.77 -26.79
N GLU A 293 11.83 -16.61 -26.35
CA GLU A 293 13.26 -16.32 -26.21
C GLU A 293 13.93 -17.31 -25.24
N GLY A 294 13.35 -17.50 -24.05
CA GLY A 294 13.83 -18.48 -23.07
C GLY A 294 13.87 -19.90 -23.65
N ALA A 295 12.82 -20.31 -24.36
CA ALA A 295 12.78 -21.62 -25.02
C ALA A 295 13.82 -21.73 -26.16
N ALA A 296 14.10 -20.65 -26.88
CA ALA A 296 15.13 -20.64 -27.93
C ALA A 296 16.54 -20.80 -27.34
N VAL A 297 16.84 -20.14 -26.23
CA VAL A 297 18.10 -20.29 -25.51
C VAL A 297 18.27 -21.72 -25.02
N ILE A 298 17.25 -22.31 -24.40
CA ILE A 298 17.31 -23.71 -23.93
C ILE A 298 17.53 -24.68 -25.10
N ARG A 299 16.85 -24.49 -26.23
CA ARG A 299 17.07 -25.31 -27.43
C ARG A 299 18.52 -25.21 -27.93
N LYS A 300 19.12 -24.02 -27.92
CA LYS A 300 20.54 -23.83 -28.28
C LYS A 300 21.45 -24.58 -27.31
N GLN A 301 21.23 -24.44 -26.00
CA GLN A 301 21.99 -25.16 -24.97
C GLN A 301 21.87 -26.69 -25.08
N MET A 302 20.68 -27.21 -25.41
CA MET A 302 20.49 -28.64 -25.66
C MET A 302 21.30 -29.10 -26.87
N ALA A 303 21.26 -28.36 -27.97
CA ALA A 303 22.04 -28.68 -29.17
C ALA A 303 23.55 -28.63 -28.92
N GLU A 304 24.03 -27.66 -28.13
CA GLU A 304 25.43 -27.56 -27.71
C GLU A 304 25.83 -28.75 -26.82
N ASN A 305 25.00 -29.11 -25.84
CA ASN A 305 25.23 -30.26 -24.96
C ASN A 305 25.23 -31.58 -25.74
N ASP A 306 24.32 -31.75 -26.70
CA ASP A 306 24.26 -32.94 -27.55
C ASP A 306 25.50 -33.03 -28.45
N SER A 307 25.98 -31.89 -28.97
CA SER A 307 27.23 -31.83 -29.74
C SER A 307 28.43 -32.20 -28.87
N MET A 308 28.50 -31.66 -27.64
CA MET A 308 29.54 -31.99 -26.67
C MET A 308 29.50 -33.48 -26.26
N ARG A 309 28.30 -34.05 -26.11
CA ARG A 309 28.12 -35.48 -25.83
C ARG A 309 28.69 -36.33 -26.97
N LYS A 310 28.38 -36.00 -28.22
CA LYS A 310 28.92 -36.71 -29.39
C LYS A 310 30.44 -36.63 -29.46
N ILE A 311 31.03 -35.45 -29.22
CA ILE A 311 32.49 -35.28 -29.18
C ILE A 311 33.11 -36.17 -28.09
N ASN A 312 32.52 -36.21 -26.89
CA ASN A 312 33.00 -37.05 -25.80
C ASN A 312 32.87 -38.55 -26.10
N GLU A 313 31.79 -38.96 -26.78
CA GLU A 313 31.61 -40.33 -27.27
C GLU A 313 32.67 -40.69 -28.31
N GLU A 314 32.98 -39.79 -29.25
CA GLU A 314 34.07 -39.97 -30.22
C GLU A 314 35.43 -40.08 -29.54
N ILE A 315 35.72 -39.25 -28.52
CA ILE A 315 36.96 -39.32 -27.74
C ILE A 315 37.06 -40.69 -27.03
N LYS A 316 36.01 -41.11 -26.33
CA LYS A 316 35.97 -42.43 -25.66
C LYS A 316 36.18 -43.57 -26.65
N GLU A 317 35.61 -43.47 -27.85
CA GLU A 317 35.79 -44.48 -28.89
C GLU A 317 37.23 -44.49 -29.43
N GLN A 318 37.85 -43.32 -29.60
CA GLN A 318 39.27 -43.21 -29.96
C GLN A 318 40.19 -43.79 -28.88
N GLU A 319 39.93 -43.50 -27.61
CA GLU A 319 40.66 -44.08 -26.47
C GLU A 319 40.46 -45.60 -26.40
N GLY A 320 39.22 -46.08 -26.56
CA GLY A 320 38.90 -47.51 -26.62
C GLY A 320 39.62 -48.21 -27.77
N ARG A 321 39.70 -47.58 -28.95
CA ARG A 321 40.50 -48.08 -30.08
C ARG A 321 41.99 -48.12 -29.75
N ARG A 322 42.53 -47.10 -29.06
CA ARG A 322 43.93 -47.06 -28.64
C ARG A 322 44.26 -48.20 -27.67
N ILE A 323 43.44 -48.36 -26.63
CA ILE A 323 43.59 -49.44 -25.63
C ILE A 323 43.49 -50.81 -26.30
N ARG A 324 42.54 -51.00 -27.23
CA ARG A 324 42.39 -52.28 -27.95
C ARG A 324 43.63 -52.62 -28.78
N ARG A 325 44.18 -51.66 -29.54
CA ARG A 325 45.43 -51.87 -30.31
C ARG A 325 46.62 -52.19 -29.41
N GLU A 326 46.73 -51.50 -28.28
CA GLU A 326 47.80 -51.75 -27.31
C GLU A 326 47.66 -53.15 -26.68
N SER A 327 46.43 -53.55 -26.32
CA SER A 327 46.15 -54.89 -25.82
C SER A 327 46.46 -55.97 -26.86
N GLU A 328 46.14 -55.74 -28.13
CA GLU A 328 46.46 -56.67 -29.23
C GLU A 328 47.98 -56.78 -29.43
N ARG A 329 48.73 -55.68 -29.32
CA ARG A 329 50.20 -55.68 -29.37
C ARG A 329 50.77 -56.50 -28.21
N MET A 330 50.34 -56.23 -26.99
CA MET A 330 50.80 -56.96 -25.80
C MET A 330 50.47 -58.46 -25.89
N LEU A 331 49.26 -58.82 -26.32
CA LEU A 331 48.88 -60.23 -26.50
C LEU A 331 49.75 -60.93 -27.56
N LYS A 332 50.11 -60.23 -28.63
CA LYS A 332 51.02 -60.75 -29.66
C LYS A 332 52.43 -60.95 -29.12
N GLU A 333 52.96 -59.98 -28.38
CA GLU A 333 54.27 -60.08 -27.71
C GLU A 333 54.29 -61.26 -26.71
N ASP A 334 53.23 -61.44 -25.93
CA ASP A 334 53.07 -62.59 -25.01
C ASP A 334 53.00 -63.93 -25.76
N SER A 335 52.29 -63.98 -26.89
CA SER A 335 52.21 -65.16 -27.75
C SER A 335 53.57 -65.51 -28.35
N ASP A 336 54.29 -64.53 -28.89
CA ASP A 336 55.61 -64.71 -29.48
C ASP A 336 56.63 -65.15 -28.40
N ALA A 337 56.57 -64.58 -27.20
CA ALA A 337 57.39 -64.99 -26.06
C ALA A 337 57.07 -66.41 -25.58
N ALA A 338 55.79 -66.81 -25.56
CA ALA A 338 55.38 -68.17 -25.24
C ALA A 338 55.87 -69.16 -26.31
N GLU A 339 55.79 -68.82 -27.60
CA GLU A 339 56.30 -69.64 -28.68
C GLU A 339 57.82 -69.76 -28.63
N ALA A 340 58.55 -68.67 -28.38
CA ALA A 340 60.00 -68.69 -28.18
C ALA A 340 60.41 -69.61 -27.01
N LYS A 341 59.68 -69.56 -25.88
CA LYS A 341 59.88 -70.48 -24.75
C LYS A 341 59.61 -71.94 -25.15
N ARG A 342 58.56 -72.22 -25.94
CA ARG A 342 58.29 -73.59 -26.45
C ARG A 342 59.38 -74.08 -27.39
N VAL A 343 59.89 -73.23 -28.29
CA VAL A 343 61.00 -73.57 -29.18
C VAL A 343 62.29 -73.81 -28.38
N ALA A 344 62.62 -72.94 -27.42
CA ALA A 344 63.78 -73.12 -26.54
C ALA A 344 63.67 -74.40 -25.71
N GLY A 345 62.50 -74.69 -25.13
CA GLY A 345 62.24 -75.93 -24.40
C GLY A 345 62.37 -77.18 -25.28
N ARG A 346 61.92 -77.13 -26.55
CA ARG A 346 62.13 -78.22 -27.51
C ARG A 346 63.60 -78.44 -27.86
N LYS A 347 64.37 -77.36 -28.08
CA LYS A 347 65.82 -77.44 -28.34
C LYS A 347 66.57 -78.05 -27.16
N LEU A 348 66.29 -77.57 -25.95
CA LEU A 348 66.86 -78.09 -24.72
C LEU A 348 66.52 -79.58 -24.53
N LEU A 349 65.27 -79.99 -24.80
CA LEU A 349 64.88 -81.40 -24.73
C LEU A 349 65.65 -82.27 -25.73
N LEU A 350 65.86 -81.80 -26.96
CA LEU A 350 66.66 -82.50 -27.96
C LEU A 350 68.14 -82.62 -27.55
N GLU A 351 68.70 -81.58 -26.92
CA GLU A 351 70.06 -81.60 -26.38
C GLU A 351 70.19 -82.58 -25.20
N ILE A 352 69.22 -82.61 -24.29
CA ILE A 352 69.17 -83.58 -23.18
C ILE A 352 69.03 -85.01 -23.70
N LEU A 353 68.18 -85.25 -24.70
CA LEU A 353 68.02 -86.56 -25.31
C LEU A 353 69.32 -87.04 -25.96
N LYS A 354 69.98 -86.18 -26.75
CA LYS A 354 71.31 -86.49 -27.33
C LYS A 354 72.35 -86.80 -26.25
N ALA A 355 72.42 -85.98 -25.19
CA ALA A 355 73.36 -86.21 -24.10
C ALA A 355 73.07 -87.53 -23.34
N ASN A 356 71.80 -87.90 -23.19
CA ASN A 356 71.40 -89.18 -22.62
C ASN A 356 71.74 -90.36 -23.54
N ASP A 357 71.52 -90.22 -24.85
CA ASP A 357 71.90 -91.23 -25.85
C ASP A 357 73.43 -91.41 -25.87
N ASP A 358 74.20 -90.32 -25.87
CA ASP A 358 75.67 -90.33 -25.79
C ASP A 358 76.17 -90.97 -24.47
N ALA A 359 75.51 -90.66 -23.35
CA ALA A 359 75.82 -91.27 -22.05
C ALA A 359 75.45 -92.76 -22.00
N GLN A 360 74.37 -93.16 -22.67
CA GLN A 360 73.96 -94.55 -22.80
C GLN A 360 74.93 -95.33 -23.70
N GLU A 361 75.35 -94.76 -24.83
CA GLU A 361 76.39 -95.33 -25.69
C GLU A 361 77.73 -95.45 -24.96
N ALA A 362 78.14 -94.44 -24.20
CA ALA A 362 79.35 -94.49 -23.38
C ALA A 362 79.26 -95.61 -22.32
N ARG A 363 78.08 -95.80 -21.71
CA ARG A 363 77.83 -96.94 -20.79
C ARG A 363 77.88 -98.29 -21.50
N ILE A 364 77.37 -98.40 -22.73
CA ILE A 364 77.42 -99.64 -23.52
C ILE A 364 78.86 -99.95 -23.90
N LYS A 365 79.61 -98.98 -24.44
CA LYS A 365 81.03 -99.11 -24.78
C LYS A 365 81.88 -99.47 -23.55
N ALA A 366 81.63 -98.83 -22.40
CA ALA A 366 82.30 -99.20 -21.14
C ALA A 366 82.01 -100.64 -20.72
N LYS A 367 80.76 -101.11 -20.86
CA LYS A 367 80.40 -102.51 -20.59
C LYS A 367 81.02 -103.49 -21.60
N GLU A 368 81.19 -103.08 -22.85
CA GLU A 368 81.88 -103.89 -23.87
C GLU A 368 83.37 -104.02 -23.56
N TYR A 369 84.04 -102.93 -23.17
CA TYR A 369 85.41 -102.97 -22.64
C TYR A 369 85.54 -103.80 -21.37
N GLU A 370 84.56 -103.71 -20.45
CA GLU A 370 84.52 -104.57 -19.26
C GLU A 370 84.40 -106.04 -19.63
N LYS A 371 83.54 -106.40 -20.60
CA LYS A 371 83.38 -107.78 -21.08
C LYS A 371 84.62 -108.31 -21.80
N GLU A 372 85.32 -107.47 -22.57
CA GLU A 372 86.59 -107.85 -23.21
C GLU A 372 87.71 -108.07 -22.19
N GLU A 373 87.81 -107.19 -21.19
CA GLU A 373 88.74 -107.34 -20.05
C GLU A 373 88.33 -108.51 -19.12
N GLU A 374 87.04 -108.81 -19.01
CA GLU A 374 86.52 -109.95 -18.26
C GLU A 374 86.76 -111.27 -19.00
N ALA A 375 86.64 -111.31 -20.33
CA ALA A 375 87.01 -112.48 -21.14
C ALA A 375 88.53 -112.74 -21.11
N ARG A 376 89.35 -111.69 -21.17
CA ARG A 376 90.81 -111.78 -20.98
C ARG A 376 91.18 -112.24 -19.57
N ARG A 377 90.48 -111.72 -18.55
CA ARG A 377 90.64 -112.18 -17.16
C ARG A 377 90.18 -113.61 -16.98
N GLN A 378 89.06 -114.05 -17.55
CA GLN A 378 88.55 -115.43 -17.39
C GLN A 378 89.51 -116.47 -17.97
N ILE A 379 90.21 -116.16 -19.07
CA ILE A 379 91.25 -117.04 -19.64
C ILE A 379 92.48 -117.11 -18.70
N TYR A 380 92.90 -115.97 -18.14
CA TYR A 380 94.02 -115.91 -17.19
C TYR A 380 93.67 -116.46 -15.79
N VAL A 381 92.42 -116.30 -15.35
CA VAL A 381 91.86 -116.72 -14.06
C VAL A 381 91.57 -118.21 -14.04
N HIS A 382 91.08 -118.82 -15.13
CA HIS A 382 90.93 -120.28 -15.21
C HIS A 382 92.28 -121.03 -15.16
N GLU A 383 93.37 -120.41 -15.66
CA GLU A 383 94.74 -120.92 -15.54
C GLU A 383 95.42 -120.64 -14.19
N LYS A 384 94.91 -119.64 -13.45
CA LYS A 384 95.42 -119.20 -12.14
C LYS A 384 94.63 -119.77 -10.95
N GLU A 385 93.32 -119.99 -11.06
CA GLU A 385 92.43 -120.60 -10.06
C GLU A 385 92.77 -122.07 -9.80
N LYS A 386 93.22 -122.82 -10.83
CA LYS A 386 93.80 -124.16 -10.63
C LYS A 386 95.11 -124.16 -9.86
N ARG A 387 95.77 -123.00 -9.74
CA ARG A 387 97.06 -122.78 -9.07
C ARG A 387 96.92 -122.03 -7.73
N GLU A 388 95.81 -121.29 -7.53
CA GLU A 388 95.52 -120.46 -6.36
C GLU A 388 94.37 -120.97 -5.47
N GLN A 389 93.56 -121.96 -5.88
CA GLN A 389 92.65 -122.67 -4.96
C GLN A 389 93.40 -123.34 -3.79
N ALA A 390 94.69 -123.65 -3.95
CA ALA A 390 95.56 -124.14 -2.88
C ALA A 390 96.20 -123.03 -2.01
N TYR A 391 96.02 -121.74 -2.36
CA TYR A 391 96.62 -120.58 -1.67
C TYR A 391 95.55 -119.61 -1.11
N SER A 392 94.31 -119.67 -1.62
CA SER A 392 93.16 -118.82 -1.29
C SER A 392 92.56 -119.06 0.10
N GLU A 393 92.72 -120.24 0.69
CA GLU A 393 92.27 -120.48 2.08
C GLU A 393 93.14 -119.76 3.13
N ALA A 394 94.31 -119.21 2.73
CA ALA A 394 95.27 -118.60 3.63
C ALA A 394 95.24 -117.05 3.70
N GLN A 395 94.57 -116.33 2.79
CA GLN A 395 94.65 -114.85 2.71
C GLN A 395 93.35 -114.07 2.98
N ASP A 396 92.24 -114.74 3.32
CA ASP A 396 90.97 -114.07 3.68
C ASP A 396 90.95 -113.41 5.08
N LYS A 397 92.10 -113.34 5.77
CA LYS A 397 92.26 -112.63 7.05
C LYS A 397 92.85 -111.22 6.93
N ILE A 398 93.38 -110.81 5.77
CA ILE A 398 94.11 -109.53 5.60
C ILE A 398 93.25 -108.41 4.97
N LYS A 399 92.10 -108.72 4.36
CA LYS A 399 91.24 -107.71 3.69
C LYS A 399 90.39 -106.85 4.65
N LYS A 400 90.32 -107.18 5.94
CA LYS A 400 89.55 -106.40 6.94
C LYS A 400 90.27 -105.15 7.45
N GLU A 401 91.53 -104.91 7.09
CA GLU A 401 92.30 -103.75 7.59
C GLU A 401 92.27 -102.53 6.66
N ARG A 402 91.85 -102.66 5.39
CA ARG A 402 91.86 -101.53 4.43
C ARG A 402 90.53 -100.78 4.28
N GLU A 403 89.51 -101.15 5.04
CA GLU A 403 88.20 -100.49 5.02
C GLU A 403 88.15 -99.21 5.88
N MET A 404 89.14 -99.00 6.77
CA MET A 404 89.19 -97.85 7.69
C MET A 404 89.76 -96.55 7.07
N GLU A 405 90.37 -96.59 5.89
CA GLU A 405 91.00 -95.38 5.31
C GLU A 405 90.07 -94.53 4.43
N THR A 406 88.91 -95.02 4.01
CA THR A 406 88.00 -94.26 3.11
C THR A 406 86.88 -93.50 3.84
N ALA A 407 86.82 -93.57 5.17
CA ALA A 407 85.88 -92.78 5.98
C ALA A 407 86.40 -91.37 6.33
N ARG A 408 87.73 -91.15 6.31
CA ARG A 408 88.36 -89.91 6.78
C ARG A 408 88.26 -88.73 5.79
N LEU A 409 88.14 -89.01 4.50
CA LEU A 409 88.14 -87.99 3.44
C LEU A 409 86.76 -87.34 3.19
N ARG A 410 85.65 -87.96 3.62
CA ARG A 410 84.29 -87.37 3.50
C ARG A 410 83.95 -86.40 4.64
N ALA A 411 84.48 -86.62 5.84
CA ALA A 411 84.24 -85.75 7.01
C ALA A 411 84.93 -84.37 6.92
N MET A 412 85.90 -84.19 6.02
CA MET A 412 86.65 -82.93 5.86
C MET A 412 85.94 -81.92 4.94
N GLN A 413 85.09 -82.38 4.03
CA GLN A 413 84.36 -81.52 3.08
C GLN A 413 83.04 -80.96 3.67
N GLU A 414 82.38 -81.72 4.55
CA GLU A 414 81.12 -81.31 5.21
C GLU A 414 81.30 -80.06 6.10
N ARG A 415 82.44 -79.97 6.81
CA ARG A 415 82.79 -78.79 7.66
C ARG A 415 83.10 -77.49 6.89
N ALA A 416 83.37 -77.56 5.59
CA ALA A 416 83.62 -76.36 4.78
C ALA A 416 82.32 -75.70 4.31
N GLN A 417 81.26 -76.49 4.11
CA GLN A 417 79.94 -76.00 3.70
C GLN A 417 79.17 -75.35 4.86
N ASP A 418 79.36 -75.83 6.10
CA ASP A 418 78.76 -75.24 7.30
C ASP A 418 79.23 -73.81 7.59
N LYS A 419 80.47 -73.45 7.21
CA LYS A 419 81.02 -72.12 7.45
C LYS A 419 80.41 -71.04 6.54
N GLN A 420 79.98 -71.42 5.33
CA GLN A 420 79.33 -70.49 4.40
C GLN A 420 77.87 -70.23 4.78
N ALA A 421 77.16 -71.25 5.28
CA ALA A 421 75.78 -71.13 5.77
C ALA A 421 75.64 -70.18 6.98
N VAL A 422 76.66 -70.12 7.85
CA VAL A 422 76.69 -69.18 8.99
C VAL A 422 76.90 -67.73 8.54
N ILE A 423 77.69 -67.48 7.49
CA ILE A 423 77.93 -66.14 6.95
C ILE A 423 76.67 -65.58 6.27
N ASP A 424 75.93 -66.42 5.54
CA ASP A 424 74.67 -66.03 4.90
C ASP A 424 73.55 -65.78 5.92
N GLY A 425 73.52 -66.52 7.03
CA GLY A 425 72.62 -66.25 8.16
C GLY A 425 72.85 -64.86 8.82
N LEU A 426 74.11 -64.45 8.99
CA LEU A 426 74.46 -63.13 9.53
C LEU A 426 74.24 -61.97 8.54
N ARG A 427 74.14 -62.26 7.24
CA ARG A 427 73.78 -61.28 6.20
C ARG A 427 72.27 -61.10 6.11
N ALA A 428 71.50 -62.19 6.24
CA ALA A 428 70.04 -62.16 6.30
C ALA A 428 69.50 -61.39 7.52
N LEU A 429 70.11 -61.57 8.71
CA LEU A 429 69.70 -60.86 9.92
C LEU A 429 69.93 -59.34 9.83
N ARG A 430 71.05 -58.89 9.23
CA ARG A 430 71.31 -57.46 9.01
C ARG A 430 70.33 -56.81 8.03
N VAL A 431 69.95 -57.53 6.97
CA VAL A 431 68.94 -57.04 6.00
C VAL A 431 67.56 -56.97 6.65
N GLN A 432 67.22 -57.95 7.51
CA GLN A 432 65.97 -57.92 8.28
C GLN A 432 65.93 -56.75 9.28
N GLU A 433 67.02 -56.49 10.00
CA GLU A 433 67.11 -55.36 10.95
C GLU A 433 67.03 -53.99 10.26
N GLU A 434 67.69 -53.80 9.11
CA GLU A 434 67.61 -52.54 8.34
C GLU A 434 66.20 -52.32 7.78
N HIS A 435 65.54 -53.36 7.25
CA HIS A 435 64.14 -53.27 6.83
C HIS A 435 63.19 -52.98 7.99
N GLU A 436 63.44 -53.52 9.18
CA GLU A 436 62.63 -53.25 10.36
C GLU A 436 62.80 -51.78 10.84
N ARG A 437 64.02 -51.23 10.75
CA ARG A 437 64.29 -49.82 11.06
C ARG A 437 63.60 -48.89 10.07
N GLU A 438 63.73 -49.15 8.77
CA GLU A 438 63.04 -48.38 7.73
C GLU A 438 61.52 -48.46 7.86
N TRP A 439 60.98 -49.62 8.23
CA TRP A 439 59.56 -49.81 8.46
C TRP A 439 59.07 -49.01 9.67
N ARG A 440 59.81 -49.05 10.79
CA ARG A 440 59.51 -48.24 11.99
C ARG A 440 59.67 -46.74 11.76
N GLU A 441 60.55 -46.31 10.86
CA GLU A 441 60.66 -44.90 10.45
C GLU A 441 59.49 -44.46 9.56
N LYS A 442 59.07 -45.29 8.61
CA LYS A 442 57.92 -45.03 7.75
C LYS A 442 56.62 -44.95 8.57
N GLU A 443 56.38 -45.89 9.48
CA GLU A 443 55.22 -45.87 10.38
C GLU A 443 55.19 -44.62 11.27
N ARG A 444 56.35 -44.20 11.82
CA ARG A 444 56.44 -42.96 12.62
C ARG A 444 56.15 -41.73 11.78
N ALA A 445 56.69 -41.65 10.57
CA ALA A 445 56.47 -40.52 9.66
C ALA A 445 55.00 -40.44 9.18
N GLU A 446 54.36 -41.59 8.93
CA GLU A 446 52.95 -41.66 8.56
C GLU A 446 52.05 -41.28 9.74
N ALA A 447 52.33 -41.78 10.94
CA ALA A 447 51.62 -41.40 12.16
C ALA A 447 51.74 -39.90 12.46
N GLU A 448 52.91 -39.30 12.25
CA GLU A 448 53.12 -37.86 12.43
C GLU A 448 52.37 -37.03 11.36
N ARG A 449 52.35 -37.47 10.10
CA ARG A 449 51.54 -36.84 9.04
C ARG A 449 50.05 -36.87 9.35
N VAL A 450 49.54 -38.01 9.80
CA VAL A 450 48.15 -38.15 10.21
C VAL A 450 47.83 -37.25 11.40
N ARG A 451 48.73 -37.17 12.40
CA ARG A 451 48.58 -36.25 13.54
C ARG A 451 48.51 -34.80 13.10
N LEU A 452 49.43 -34.34 12.24
CA LEU A 452 49.45 -32.98 11.71
C LEU A 452 48.20 -32.65 10.87
N MET A 453 47.72 -33.60 10.08
CA MET A 453 46.47 -33.45 9.32
C MET A 453 45.26 -33.27 10.26
N HIS A 454 45.17 -34.07 11.32
CA HIS A 454 44.10 -33.96 12.31
C HIS A 454 44.17 -32.64 13.10
N GLU A 455 45.37 -32.20 13.49
CA GLU A 455 45.59 -30.89 14.13
C GLU A 455 45.21 -29.73 13.20
N GLY A 456 45.51 -29.83 11.90
CA GLY A 456 45.11 -28.85 10.89
C GLY A 456 43.59 -28.80 10.70
N LEU A 457 42.94 -29.96 10.61
CA LEU A 457 41.48 -30.07 10.52
C LEU A 457 40.79 -29.55 11.79
N ALA A 458 41.35 -29.79 12.98
CA ALA A 458 40.83 -29.27 14.24
C ALA A 458 40.90 -27.73 14.28
N ARG A 459 42.04 -27.14 13.88
CA ARG A 459 42.20 -25.68 13.77
C ARG A 459 41.21 -25.07 12.78
N ALA A 460 41.08 -25.63 11.58
CA ALA A 460 40.14 -25.16 10.57
C ALA A 460 38.68 -25.23 11.04
N ARG A 461 38.29 -26.28 11.80
CA ARG A 461 36.96 -26.38 12.40
C ARG A 461 36.71 -25.31 13.46
N GLU A 462 37.69 -25.00 14.29
CA GLU A 462 37.55 -23.94 15.29
C GLU A 462 37.47 -22.55 14.64
N GLU A 463 38.27 -22.29 13.62
CA GLU A 463 38.19 -21.06 12.82
C GLU A 463 36.81 -20.92 12.14
N GLN A 464 36.29 -22.00 11.55
CA GLN A 464 34.95 -22.01 10.96
C GLN A 464 33.86 -21.73 11.99
N LYS A 465 33.99 -22.32 13.19
CA LYS A 465 33.06 -22.10 14.30
C LYS A 465 33.11 -20.65 14.78
N ILE A 466 34.31 -20.08 14.96
CA ILE A 466 34.50 -18.68 15.36
C ILE A 466 33.93 -17.74 14.30
N TYR A 467 34.19 -17.98 13.02
CA TYR A 467 33.63 -17.18 11.92
C TYR A 467 32.10 -17.22 11.92
N LYS A 468 31.51 -18.41 12.09
CA LYS A 468 30.04 -18.57 12.17
C LYS A 468 29.46 -17.85 13.39
N LEU A 469 30.13 -17.92 14.54
CA LEU A 469 29.72 -17.18 15.75
C LEU A 469 29.78 -15.67 15.55
N LYS A 470 30.84 -15.17 14.90
CA LYS A 470 30.97 -13.74 14.58
C LYS A 470 29.85 -13.28 13.64
N LEU A 471 29.58 -14.03 12.57
CA LEU A 471 28.49 -13.72 11.64
C LEU A 471 27.13 -13.67 12.34
N LEU A 472 26.85 -14.64 13.23
CA LEU A 472 25.62 -14.63 14.03
C LEU A 472 25.56 -13.45 15.00
N ALA A 473 26.68 -13.07 15.61
CA ALA A 473 26.75 -11.90 16.48
C ALA A 473 26.49 -10.60 15.69
N ASP A 474 27.11 -10.45 14.52
CA ASP A 474 26.92 -9.29 13.64
C ASP A 474 25.46 -9.19 13.17
N GLN A 475 24.85 -10.33 12.76
CA GLN A 475 23.43 -10.40 12.41
C GLN A 475 22.53 -10.01 13.58
N ALA A 476 22.79 -10.52 14.78
CA ALA A 476 22.01 -10.17 15.98
C ALA A 476 22.14 -8.67 16.32
N GLN A 477 23.31 -8.06 16.11
CA GLN A 477 23.51 -6.62 16.30
C GLN A 477 22.71 -5.81 15.28
N GLU A 478 22.76 -6.18 14.00
CA GLU A 478 21.98 -5.53 12.93
C GLU A 478 20.47 -5.64 13.20
N GLU A 479 20.00 -6.81 13.61
CA GLU A 479 18.60 -7.04 14.01
C GLU A 479 18.21 -6.14 15.17
N GLN A 480 19.04 -6.04 16.23
CA GLN A 480 18.78 -5.14 17.35
C GLN A 480 18.71 -3.67 16.91
N ILE A 481 19.66 -3.21 16.09
CA ILE A 481 19.66 -1.84 15.57
C ILE A 481 18.39 -1.57 14.75
N SER A 482 18.01 -2.50 13.88
CA SER A 482 16.80 -2.39 13.07
C SER A 482 15.53 -2.34 13.95
N TYR A 483 15.47 -3.18 14.98
CA TYR A 483 14.37 -3.23 15.94
C TYR A 483 14.23 -1.90 16.68
N TYR A 484 15.32 -1.36 17.23
CA TYR A 484 15.29 -0.07 17.92
C TYR A 484 14.90 1.08 17.00
N ARG A 485 15.36 1.09 15.75
CA ARG A 485 14.99 2.10 14.75
C ARG A 485 13.48 2.04 14.44
N ILE A 486 12.93 0.84 14.29
CA ILE A 486 11.49 0.64 14.07
C ILE A 486 10.69 1.05 15.32
N ALA A 487 11.15 0.67 16.51
CA ALA A 487 10.49 1.05 17.76
C ALA A 487 10.48 2.57 17.96
N GLN A 488 11.57 3.26 17.62
CA GLN A 488 11.64 4.73 17.65
C GLN A 488 10.70 5.37 16.65
N SER A 489 10.62 4.87 15.41
CA SER A 489 9.70 5.41 14.40
C SER A 489 8.23 5.19 14.78
N GLN A 490 7.89 4.02 15.34
CA GLN A 490 6.56 3.74 15.87
C GLN A 490 6.22 4.65 17.05
N LYS A 491 7.15 4.87 17.98
CA LYS A 491 6.95 5.78 19.10
C LYS A 491 6.73 7.22 18.62
N ALA A 492 7.50 7.68 17.63
CA ALA A 492 7.32 9.00 17.03
C ALA A 492 5.97 9.14 16.32
N ALA A 493 5.55 8.13 15.55
CA ALA A 493 4.25 8.09 14.89
C ALA A 493 3.09 8.13 15.90
N LEU A 494 3.21 7.42 17.03
CA LEU A 494 2.20 7.41 18.09
C LEU A 494 2.11 8.77 18.80
N ILE A 495 3.25 9.43 19.05
CA ILE A 495 3.29 10.79 19.60
C ILE A 495 2.61 11.78 18.64
N GLU A 496 2.92 11.70 17.35
CA GLU A 496 2.34 12.58 16.33
C GLU A 496 0.83 12.35 16.16
N ALA A 497 0.39 11.09 16.14
CA ALA A 497 -1.03 10.74 16.11
C ALA A 497 -1.77 11.28 17.35
N ARG A 498 -1.16 11.19 18.53
CA ARG A 498 -1.72 11.77 19.77
C ARG A 498 -1.81 13.29 19.68
N ARG A 499 -0.79 13.95 19.11
CA ARG A 499 -0.79 15.40 18.88
C ARG A 499 -1.91 15.82 17.91
N GLN A 500 -2.07 15.10 16.81
CA GLN A 500 -3.16 15.35 15.86
C GLN A 500 -4.54 15.15 16.47
N ALA A 501 -4.72 14.10 17.28
CA ALA A 501 -5.95 13.87 18.02
C ALA A 501 -6.25 15.00 19.03
N GLN A 502 -5.23 15.52 19.72
CA GLN A 502 -5.37 16.68 20.61
C GLN A 502 -5.78 17.94 19.83
N LEU A 503 -5.13 18.24 18.71
CA LEU A 503 -5.48 19.39 17.87
C LEU A 503 -6.92 19.27 17.32
N ALA A 504 -7.32 18.07 16.88
CA ALA A 504 -8.68 17.82 16.43
C ALA A 504 -9.70 17.98 17.57
N HIS A 505 -9.37 17.52 18.77
CA HIS A 505 -10.20 17.71 19.96
C HIS A 505 -10.33 19.19 20.33
N GLU A 506 -9.22 19.93 20.36
CA GLU A 506 -9.21 21.38 20.62
C GLU A 506 -10.04 22.14 19.58
N ALA A 507 -9.92 21.81 18.30
CA ALA A 507 -10.73 22.38 17.24
C ALA A 507 -12.23 22.07 17.43
N ALA A 508 -12.59 20.84 17.84
CA ALA A 508 -13.96 20.47 18.14
C ALA A 508 -14.51 21.24 19.36
N VAL A 509 -13.71 21.44 20.41
CA VAL A 509 -14.08 22.25 21.57
C VAL A 509 -14.27 23.71 21.19
N GLN A 510 -13.38 24.28 20.36
CA GLN A 510 -13.53 25.64 19.85
C GLN A 510 -14.82 25.80 19.02
N ASN A 511 -15.10 24.85 18.14
CA ASN A 511 -16.34 24.83 17.35
C ASN A 511 -17.58 24.76 18.27
N LYS A 512 -17.59 23.84 19.24
CA LYS A 512 -18.66 23.76 20.25
C LYS A 512 -18.87 25.10 20.96
N ASN A 513 -17.81 25.75 21.42
CA ASN A 513 -17.89 27.04 22.10
C ASN A 513 -18.42 28.15 21.18
N ALA A 514 -18.02 28.15 19.91
CA ALA A 514 -18.54 29.08 18.90
C ALA A 514 -20.05 28.89 18.68
N VAL A 515 -20.52 27.65 18.57
CA VAL A 515 -21.95 27.31 18.44
C VAL A 515 -22.72 27.74 19.69
N LEU A 516 -22.22 27.46 20.89
CA LEU A 516 -22.86 27.92 22.14
C LEU A 516 -22.96 29.45 22.21
N THR A 517 -21.92 30.15 21.77
CA THR A 517 -21.91 31.62 21.71
C THR A 517 -22.92 32.13 20.68
N GLN A 518 -23.07 31.45 19.54
CA GLN A 518 -24.07 31.78 18.53
C GLN A 518 -25.50 31.56 19.04
N ILE A 519 -25.75 30.46 19.76
CA ILE A 519 -27.05 30.18 20.39
C ILE A 519 -27.40 31.30 21.37
N LYS A 520 -26.48 31.65 22.27
CA LYS A 520 -26.68 32.78 23.20
C LYS A 520 -26.98 34.09 22.48
N LYS A 521 -26.22 34.44 21.44
CA LYS A 521 -26.48 35.65 20.64
C LYS A 521 -27.86 35.65 19.99
N ASN A 522 -28.34 34.48 19.52
CA ASN A 522 -29.67 34.34 18.94
C ASN A 522 -30.76 34.44 20.02
N GLU A 523 -30.55 33.86 21.20
CA GLU A 523 -31.44 34.01 22.35
C GLU A 523 -31.53 35.47 22.79
N ASP A 524 -30.40 36.16 22.96
CA ASP A 524 -30.35 37.59 23.29
C ASP A 524 -31.03 38.46 22.23
N ARG A 525 -30.94 38.08 20.95
CA ARG A 525 -31.66 38.76 19.87
C ARG A 525 -33.17 38.56 20.00
N LYS A 526 -33.64 37.33 20.23
CA LYS A 526 -35.07 37.05 20.45
C LYS A 526 -35.62 37.78 21.67
N VAL A 527 -34.87 37.83 22.77
CA VAL A 527 -35.26 38.57 23.97
C VAL A 527 -35.39 40.06 23.66
N ARG A 528 -34.43 40.65 22.94
CA ARG A 528 -34.51 42.05 22.49
C ARG A 528 -35.70 42.31 21.57
N GLU A 529 -35.92 41.46 20.56
CA GLU A 529 -37.09 41.57 19.68
C GLU A 529 -38.42 41.50 20.47
N LEU A 530 -38.48 40.69 21.53
CA LEU A 530 -39.63 40.61 22.44
C LEU A 530 -39.78 41.87 23.27
N GLN A 531 -38.68 42.41 23.82
CA GLN A 531 -38.67 43.67 24.57
C GLN A 531 -39.11 44.83 23.69
N GLU A 532 -38.58 44.95 22.47
CA GLU A 532 -38.97 45.97 21.48
C GLU A 532 -40.47 45.90 21.17
N LYS A 533 -41.01 44.72 20.92
CA LYS A 533 -42.47 44.54 20.74
C LYS A 533 -43.29 44.97 21.95
N PHE A 534 -42.80 44.68 23.15
CA PHE A 534 -43.48 45.08 24.38
C PHE A 534 -43.42 46.60 24.58
N GLU A 535 -42.27 47.22 24.32
CA GLU A 535 -42.07 48.67 24.35
C GLU A 535 -42.90 49.39 23.29
N GLU A 536 -43.01 48.84 22.07
CA GLU A 536 -43.90 49.33 21.02
C GLU A 536 -45.37 49.25 21.45
N GLY A 537 -45.76 48.14 22.09
CA GLY A 537 -47.10 47.99 22.67
C GLY A 537 -47.39 49.01 23.78
N GLU A 538 -46.44 49.27 24.67
CA GLU A 538 -46.56 50.29 25.72
C GLU A 538 -46.58 51.71 25.12
N ARG A 539 -45.75 52.01 24.12
CA ARG A 539 -45.81 53.29 23.38
C ARG A 539 -47.16 53.48 22.70
N LEU A 540 -47.75 52.42 22.14
CA LEU A 540 -49.08 52.48 21.52
C LEU A 540 -50.16 52.78 22.57
N LYS A 541 -50.14 52.10 23.72
CA LYS A 541 -51.05 52.38 24.84
C LYS A 541 -50.88 53.80 25.38
N GLN A 542 -49.65 54.30 25.48
CA GLN A 542 -49.38 55.67 25.91
C GLN A 542 -49.95 56.68 24.92
N LYS A 543 -49.76 56.49 23.60
CA LYS A 543 -50.37 57.33 22.56
C LYS A 543 -51.90 57.34 22.67
N LEU A 544 -52.53 56.18 22.78
CA LEU A 544 -53.98 56.05 22.98
C LEU A 544 -54.47 56.74 24.26
N ARG A 545 -53.71 56.64 25.36
CA ARG A 545 -54.02 57.30 26.62
C ARG A 545 -53.93 58.83 26.50
N VAL A 546 -52.92 59.34 25.83
CA VAL A 546 -52.75 60.78 25.57
C VAL A 546 -53.89 61.30 24.68
N GLU A 547 -54.26 60.57 23.63
CA GLU A 547 -55.41 60.95 22.79
C GLU A 547 -56.72 60.95 23.56
N LYS A 548 -56.94 59.96 24.43
CA LYS A 548 -58.13 59.91 25.28
C LYS A 548 -58.22 61.12 26.22
N LEU A 549 -57.13 61.47 26.90
CA LEU A 549 -57.06 62.66 27.75
C LEU A 549 -57.31 63.94 26.95
N ARG A 550 -56.75 64.04 25.74
CA ARG A 550 -56.96 65.19 24.86
C ARG A 550 -58.43 65.34 24.43
N LEU A 551 -59.11 64.23 24.13
CA LEU A 551 -60.54 64.22 23.81
C LEU A 551 -61.42 64.54 25.02
N GLU A 552 -61.03 64.08 26.22
CA GLU A 552 -61.69 64.44 27.48
C GLU A 552 -61.54 65.94 27.81
N GLU A 553 -60.35 66.52 27.59
CA GLU A 553 -60.13 67.97 27.70
C GLU A 553 -60.94 68.78 26.68
N ILE A 554 -61.06 68.30 25.45
CA ILE A 554 -61.89 68.96 24.42
C ILE A 554 -63.35 68.90 24.82
N LYS A 555 -63.81 67.77 25.35
CA LYS A 555 -65.18 67.60 25.88
C LYS A 555 -65.44 68.56 27.05
N GLN A 556 -64.49 68.71 27.98
CA GLN A 556 -64.60 69.67 29.08
C GLN A 556 -64.64 71.12 28.59
N ARG A 557 -63.74 71.51 27.67
CA ARG A 557 -63.76 72.84 27.05
C ARG A 557 -65.10 73.17 26.37
N LYS A 558 -65.67 72.21 25.65
CA LYS A 558 -67.00 72.38 25.03
C LYS A 558 -68.14 72.48 26.04
N LEU A 559 -68.05 71.76 27.17
CA LEU A 559 -69.01 71.93 28.26
C LEU A 559 -68.89 73.31 28.92
N GLU A 560 -67.68 73.82 29.10
CA GLU A 560 -67.44 75.18 29.61
C GLU A 560 -67.91 76.28 28.64
N GLU A 561 -67.74 76.09 27.34
CA GLU A 561 -68.30 76.97 26.30
C GLU A 561 -69.83 77.00 26.36
N LEU A 562 -70.50 75.84 26.44
CA LEU A 562 -71.95 75.75 26.58
C LEU A 562 -72.47 76.39 27.89
N GLN A 563 -71.67 76.34 28.96
CA GLN A 563 -71.99 77.04 30.21
C GLN A 563 -71.85 78.56 30.06
N LYS A 564 -70.81 79.05 29.37
CA LYS A 564 -70.62 80.49 29.07
C LYS A 564 -71.69 81.06 28.14
N GLU A 565 -72.19 80.25 27.21
CA GLU A 565 -73.29 80.59 26.31
C GLU A 565 -74.68 80.54 26.99
N GLY A 566 -74.75 80.12 28.26
CA GLY A 566 -75.98 80.15 29.06
C GLY A 566 -76.95 78.99 28.76
N VAL A 567 -76.48 77.89 28.18
CA VAL A 567 -77.32 76.74 27.83
C VAL A 567 -77.77 76.00 29.11
N PRO A 568 -79.08 75.76 29.33
CA PRO A 568 -79.57 75.08 30.53
C PRO A 568 -78.98 73.66 30.72
N PRO A 569 -78.73 73.21 31.97
CA PRO A 569 -78.05 71.95 32.27
C PRO A 569 -78.73 70.70 31.68
N LYS A 570 -80.06 70.75 31.47
CA LYS A 570 -80.85 69.66 30.89
C LYS A 570 -80.34 69.20 29.52
N TYR A 571 -79.81 70.11 28.71
CA TYR A 571 -79.34 69.82 27.35
C TYR A 571 -77.84 69.47 27.29
N GLN A 572 -77.11 69.57 28.41
CA GLN A 572 -75.69 69.21 28.49
C GLN A 572 -75.48 67.73 28.86
N VAL A 573 -76.54 67.06 29.34
CA VAL A 573 -76.49 65.70 29.91
C VAL A 573 -75.94 64.66 28.92
N GLU A 574 -76.33 64.74 27.65
CA GLU A 574 -75.87 63.79 26.62
C GLU A 574 -74.36 63.92 26.36
N LEU A 575 -73.87 65.16 26.26
CA LEU A 575 -72.43 65.41 26.09
C LEU A 575 -71.64 64.98 27.33
N ILE A 576 -72.19 65.19 28.53
CA ILE A 576 -71.60 64.72 29.81
C ILE A 576 -71.49 63.19 29.84
N HIS A 577 -72.51 62.47 29.37
CA HIS A 577 -72.53 61.00 29.39
C HIS A 577 -71.87 60.36 28.17
N HIS A 578 -71.54 61.13 27.13
CA HIS A 578 -70.83 60.63 25.96
C HIS A 578 -69.47 60.03 26.36
N LYS A 579 -69.32 58.71 26.21
CA LYS A 579 -68.06 58.00 26.45
C LYS A 579 -67.16 58.17 25.23
N VAL A 580 -65.95 58.68 25.46
CA VAL A 580 -64.92 58.73 24.42
C VAL A 580 -64.43 57.30 24.17
N ALA A 581 -64.84 56.72 23.06
CA ALA A 581 -64.34 55.44 22.57
C ALA A 581 -63.23 55.72 21.55
N ILE A 582 -62.07 55.09 21.75
CA ILE A 582 -60.98 55.05 20.78
C ILE A 582 -60.88 53.58 20.37
N HIS A 583 -61.04 53.31 19.08
CA HIS A 583 -60.94 51.97 18.52
C HIS A 583 -59.50 51.62 18.18
#